data_AF-A0ABD0MZE0-F1
#
_entry.id   AF-A0ABD0MZE0-F1
#
_cell.length_a   1.000
_cell.length_b   1.000
_cell.length_c   1.000
_cell.angle_alpha   90.00
_cell.angle_beta   90.00
_cell.angle_gamma   90.00
#
_symmetry.space_group_name_H-M   'P 1'
#
loop_
_entity.id
_entity.type
_entity.pdbx_description
1 polymer ?
#
loop_
_entity_poly.entity_id
_entity_poly.type
_entity_poly.pdbx_seq_one_letter_code
_entity_poly.pdbx_strand_id
1 'polypeptide(L)' 'PEDREILSQVGLNGVPCDSPVADLIAAKYMCQRPGGNGAVREFAEYMLMLKKKSLLDVRLDRIDRANF' A
#
# COMPACT_ATOMS: atom_id res chain seq x y z
N PRO A 1 16.31 4.48 -13.73
CA PRO A 1 16.24 3.03 -13.44
C PRO A 1 14.83 2.51 -13.72
N GLU A 2 14.70 1.32 -14.30
CA GLU A 2 13.44 0.74 -14.78
C GLU A 2 12.36 0.69 -13.69
N ASP A 3 12.74 0.47 -12.43
CA ASP A 3 11.80 0.40 -11.30
C ASP A 3 10.97 1.68 -11.14
N ARG A 4 11.56 2.87 -11.37
CA ARG A 4 10.82 4.14 -11.26
C ARG A 4 9.69 4.25 -12.26
N GLU A 5 9.94 3.82 -13.49
CA GLU A 5 8.95 3.88 -14.56
C GLU A 5 7.79 2.94 -14.26
N ILE A 6 8.10 1.69 -13.90
CA ILE A 6 7.10 0.68 -13.53
C ILE A 6 6.29 1.14 -12.32
N LEU A 7 6.94 1.59 -11.24
CA LEU A 7 6.27 2.00 -10.02
C LEU A 7 5.40 3.24 -10.20
N SER A 8 5.66 4.08 -11.20
CA SER A 8 4.82 5.24 -11.52
C SER A 8 3.51 4.89 -12.22
N GLN A 9 3.42 3.70 -12.84
CA GLN A 9 2.27 3.27 -13.63
C GLN A 9 1.26 2.42 -12.83
N VAL A 10 1.63 1.92 -11.64
CA VAL A 10 0.80 0.99 -10.87
C VAL A 10 -0.20 1.67 -9.92
N GLY A 11 -1.32 0.98 -9.67
CA GLY A 11 -2.39 1.45 -8.78
C GLY A 11 -2.01 1.47 -7.29
N LEU A 12 -1.05 0.67 -6.86
CA LEU A 12 -0.49 0.67 -5.52
C LEU A 12 0.98 0.23 -5.60
N ASN A 13 1.87 0.98 -4.96
CA ASN A 13 3.28 0.63 -4.88
C ASN A 13 3.78 0.75 -3.43
N GLY A 14 4.87 0.06 -3.15
CA GLY A 14 5.57 0.07 -1.87
C GLY A 14 7.07 0.06 -2.13
N VAL A 15 7.83 0.91 -1.42
CA VAL A 15 9.30 0.97 -1.53
C VAL A 15 9.95 0.73 -0.18
N PRO A 16 11.06 -0.04 -0.08
CA PRO A 16 11.86 -0.13 1.14
C PRO A 16 12.47 1.21 1.54
N CYS A 17 12.72 1.42 2.84
CA CYS A 17 13.32 2.67 3.36
C CYS A 17 14.77 2.89 2.91
N ASP A 18 15.49 1.84 2.54
CA ASP A 18 16.88 1.87 2.07
C ASP A 18 16.99 1.89 0.54
N SER A 19 15.85 2.01 -0.15
CA SER A 19 15.83 2.01 -1.60
C SER A 19 16.33 3.35 -2.16
N PRO A 20 17.25 3.37 -3.13
CA PRO A 20 17.71 4.60 -3.77
C PRO A 20 16.59 5.30 -4.57
N VAL A 21 15.50 4.60 -4.86
CA VAL A 21 14.33 5.19 -5.51
C VAL A 21 13.29 5.70 -4.52
N ALA A 22 13.48 5.53 -3.21
CA ALA A 22 12.54 5.97 -2.17
C ALA A 22 12.29 7.50 -2.23
N ASP A 23 13.35 8.29 -2.50
CA ASP A 23 13.25 9.75 -2.61
C ASP A 23 12.83 10.23 -4.02
N LEU A 24 12.89 9.35 -5.01
CA LEU A 24 12.64 9.68 -6.42
C LEU A 24 11.22 9.37 -6.88
N ILE A 25 10.48 8.59 -6.09
CA ILE A 25 9.15 8.10 -6.41
C ILE A 25 8.19 8.61 -5.34
N ALA A 26 7.05 9.14 -5.76
CA ALA A 26 5.91 9.38 -4.86
C ALA A 26 5.27 8.05 -4.47
N ALA A 27 5.99 7.27 -3.65
CA ALA A 27 5.53 5.98 -3.19
C ALA A 27 4.26 6.15 -2.36
N LYS A 28 3.24 5.35 -2.67
CA LYS A 28 1.98 5.29 -1.91
C LYS A 28 2.19 4.69 -0.53
N TYR A 29 3.21 3.86 -0.39
CA TYR A 29 3.68 3.36 0.89
C TYR A 29 5.21 3.29 0.92
N MET A 30 5.82 3.94 1.90
CA MET A 30 7.22 3.73 2.23
C MET A 30 7.30 2.73 3.38
N CYS A 31 7.92 1.59 3.13
CA CYS A 31 8.14 0.58 4.15
C CYS A 31 9.19 1.10 5.15
N GLN A 32 9.00 0.80 6.42
CA GLN A 32 9.94 1.12 7.49
C GLN A 32 11.12 0.15 7.51
N ARG A 33 10.92 -1.06 7.01
CA ARG A 33 11.96 -2.10 6.94
C ARG A 33 12.81 -1.97 5.66
N PRO A 34 14.12 -2.25 5.75
CA PRO A 34 14.98 -2.29 4.57
C PRO A 34 14.70 -3.51 3.69
N GLY A 35 15.21 -3.47 2.45
CA GLY A 35 15.21 -4.58 1.52
C GLY A 35 15.82 -5.84 2.14
N GLY A 36 15.25 -7.01 1.82
CA GLY A 36 15.66 -8.30 2.40
C GLY A 36 15.34 -8.49 3.89
N ASN A 37 14.91 -7.44 4.60
CA ASN A 37 14.67 -7.46 6.05
C ASN A 37 13.19 -7.36 6.41
N GLY A 38 12.31 -7.79 5.51
CA GLY A 38 10.87 -7.87 5.73
C GLY A 38 10.04 -6.73 5.13
N ALA A 39 10.62 -5.83 4.32
CA ALA A 39 9.86 -4.78 3.62
C ALA A 39 8.66 -5.33 2.83
N VAL A 40 8.82 -6.45 2.13
CA VAL A 40 7.72 -7.09 1.37
C VAL A 40 6.61 -7.61 2.30
N ARG A 41 6.99 -8.20 3.44
CA ARG A 41 6.02 -8.67 4.44
C ARG A 41 5.21 -7.50 5.00
N GLU A 42 5.88 -6.42 5.38
CA GLU A 42 5.26 -5.20 5.88
C GLU A 42 4.27 -4.62 4.84
N PHE A 43 4.69 -4.50 3.58
CA PHE A 43 3.83 -4.02 2.52
C PHE A 43 2.61 -4.93 2.27
N ALA A 44 2.77 -6.25 2.37
CA ALA A 44 1.66 -7.19 2.28
C ALA A 44 0.67 -7.04 3.45
N GLU A 45 1.16 -6.83 4.68
CA GLU A 45 0.34 -6.54 5.85
C GLU A 45 -0.44 -5.23 5.68
N TYR A 46 0.19 -4.19 5.11
CA TYR A 46 -0.47 -2.95 4.74
C TYR A 46 -1.59 -3.17 3.71
N MET A 47 -1.34 -3.94 2.64
CA MET A 47 -2.38 -4.27 1.65
C MET A 47 -3.56 -5.01 2.26
N LEU A 48 -3.30 -5.97 3.15
CA LEU A 48 -4.35 -6.71 3.86
C LEU A 48 -5.17 -5.77 4.76
N MET A 49 -4.52 -4.82 5.43
CA MET A 49 -5.18 -3.81 6.25
C MET A 49 -6.10 -2.91 5.39
N LEU A 50 -5.61 -2.43 4.24
CA LEU A 50 -6.41 -1.66 3.29
C LEU A 50 -7.66 -2.43 2.83
N LYS A 51 -7.51 -3.71 2.49
CA LYS A 51 -8.63 -4.58 2.08
C LYS A 51 -9.66 -4.73 3.21
N LYS A 52 -9.21 -4.96 4.45
CA LYS A 52 -10.09 -5.06 5.61
C LYS A 52 -10.85 -3.77 5.86
N LYS A 53 -10.18 -2.62 5.77
CA LYS A 53 -10.80 -1.30 5.93
C LYS A 53 -11.87 -1.06 4.86
N SER A 54 -11.57 -1.35 3.60
CA SER A 54 -12.53 -1.23 2.50
C SER A 54 -13.77 -2.12 2.71
N LEU A 55 -13.60 -3.36 3.17
CA LEU A 55 -14.72 -4.26 3.46
C LEU A 55 -15.57 -3.80 4.66
N LEU A 56 -14.95 -3.18 5.67
CA LEU A 56 -15.66 -2.60 6.80
C LEU A 56 -16.53 -1.41 6.36
N ASP A 57 -15.97 -0.53 5.54
CA ASP A 57 -16.64 0.66 5.01
C ASP A 57 -17.90 0.26 4.22
N VAL A 58 -17.75 -0.67 3.27
CA VAL A 58 -18.88 -1.21 2.48
C VAL A 58 -19.97 -1.84 3.36
N ARG A 59 -19.60 -2.49 4.47
CA ARG A 59 -20.59 -3.06 5.39
C ARG A 59 -21.35 -1.99 6.16
N LEU A 60 -20.68 -0.94 6.62
CA LEU A 60 -21.31 0.18 7.31
C LEU A 60 -22.28 0.92 6.37
N ASP A 61 -21.86 1.20 5.14
CA ASP A 61 -22.73 1.82 4.12
C ASP A 61 -24.00 1.00 3.86
N ARG A 62 -23.89 -0.34 3.84
CA ARG A 62 -25.05 -1.23 3.66
C ARG A 62 -26.00 -1.18 4.85
N ILE A 63 -25.48 -1.11 6.07
CA ILE A 63 -26.31 -1.00 7.28
C ILE A 63 -27.03 0.35 7.28
N ASP A 64 -26.32 1.43 6.98
CA ASP A 64 -26.88 2.79 6.93
C ASP A 64 -28.07 2.84 5.95
N ARG A 65 -27.87 2.38 4.71
CA ARG A 65 -28.94 2.33 3.68
C ARG A 65 -30.12 1.43 4.03
N ALA A 66 -29.95 0.44 4.91
CA ALA A 66 -31.04 -0.46 5.30
C ALA A 66 -31.93 0.12 6.42
N ASN A 67 -31.52 1.22 7.05
CA ASN A 67 -32.22 1.85 8.17
C ASN A 67 -33.01 3.13 7.78
N PHE A 68 -33.16 3.41 6.48
CA PHE A 68 -33.95 4.53 5.95
C PHE A 68 -35.20 4.04 5.21
#